data_AF-C4JKV6-F1
#
_entry.id   AF-C4JKV6-F1
#
_cell.length_a   1.000
_cell.length_b   1.000
_cell.length_c   1.000
_cell.angle_alpha   90.00
_cell.angle_beta   90.00
_cell.angle_gamma   90.00
#
_symmetry.space_group_name_H-M   'P 1'
#
loop_
_entity.id
_entity.type
_entity.pdbx_description
1 polymer ?
#
loop_
_entity_poly.entity_id
_entity_poly.type
_entity_poly.pdbx_seq_one_letter_code
_entity_poly.pdbx_strand_id
1 'polypeptide(L)'
;MPDPYCVNFDWIRYQLPDDAAIKFTHGDLHRSNIIVKLTPQPHVVGIIDWEQSGWLPEYWEERKALFTTFQWEEWASTYLPKILQSYKNTEEAWGFFTQGVF
;
A
#
# COMPACT_ATOMS: atom_id res chain seq x y z
N MET A 1 3.21 -28.14 -6.49
CA MET A 1 3.63 -26.80 -6.93
C MET A 1 4.71 -26.98 -7.97
N PRO A 2 4.68 -26.24 -9.09
CA PRO A 2 5.84 -26.16 -9.97
C PRO A 2 7.05 -25.61 -9.21
N ASP A 3 8.25 -25.99 -9.66
CA ASP A 3 9.51 -25.47 -9.13
C ASP A 3 9.51 -23.92 -9.25
N PRO A 4 9.68 -23.17 -8.14
CA PRO A 4 9.69 -21.71 -8.18
C PRO A 4 10.82 -21.13 -9.06
N TYR A 5 11.87 -21.90 -9.33
CA TYR A 5 12.94 -21.50 -10.24
C TYR A 5 12.61 -21.76 -11.73
N CYS A 6 11.53 -22.49 -12.02
CA CYS A 6 11.08 -22.77 -13.39
C CYS A 6 10.05 -21.75 -13.92
N VAL A 7 9.59 -20.81 -13.09
CA VAL A 7 8.61 -19.80 -13.50
C VAL A 7 9.32 -18.48 -13.82
N ASN A 8 9.21 -18.01 -15.07
CA ASN A 8 9.72 -16.70 -15.45
C ASN A 8 8.82 -15.60 -14.87
N PHE A 9 9.33 -14.86 -13.88
CA PHE A 9 8.67 -13.70 -13.27
C PHE A 9 9.27 -12.37 -13.72
N ASP A 10 10.11 -12.35 -14.75
CA ASP A 10 10.81 -11.13 -15.18
C ASP A 10 9.82 -10.02 -15.51
N TRP A 11 8.72 -10.38 -16.19
CA TRP A 11 7.67 -9.45 -16.58
C TRP A 11 6.95 -8.78 -15.39
N ILE A 12 6.78 -9.47 -14.26
CA ILE A 12 6.29 -8.91 -12.99
C ILE A 12 7.38 -8.12 -12.29
N ARG A 13 8.61 -8.63 -12.31
CA ARG A 13 9.73 -8.04 -11.58
C ARG A 13 10.05 -6.63 -12.07
N TYR A 14 9.98 -6.38 -13.37
CA TYR A 14 10.23 -5.06 -13.97
C TYR A 14 9.21 -3.98 -13.58
N GLN A 15 8.06 -4.37 -13.03
CA GLN A 15 7.05 -3.44 -12.56
C GLN A 15 7.35 -2.89 -11.16
N LEU A 16 8.25 -3.53 -10.42
CA LEU A 16 8.70 -3.08 -9.11
C LEU A 16 9.94 -2.19 -9.27
N PRO A 17 9.90 -0.92 -8.86
CA PRO A 17 11.03 0.00 -9.01
C PRO A 17 12.22 -0.42 -8.14
N ASP A 18 13.41 -0.42 -8.75
CA ASP A 18 14.69 -0.75 -8.09
C ASP A 18 15.30 0.43 -7.34
N ASP A 19 14.82 1.64 -7.65
CA ASP A 19 15.28 2.91 -7.11
C ASP A 19 14.28 3.53 -6.11
N ALA A 20 13.24 2.79 -5.72
CA ALA A 20 12.30 3.24 -4.70
C ALA A 20 13.02 3.53 -3.38
N ALA A 21 12.74 4.69 -2.80
CA ALA A 21 13.31 5.03 -1.51
C ALA A 21 12.74 4.10 -0.42
N ILE A 22 13.61 3.65 0.49
CA ILE A 22 13.17 2.92 1.68
C ILE A 22 12.63 3.92 2.70
N LYS A 23 11.37 3.73 3.12
CA LYS A 23 10.66 4.58 4.08
C LYS A 23 10.12 3.72 5.21
N PHE A 24 9.90 4.34 6.37
CA PHE A 24 9.16 3.69 7.43
C PHE A 24 7.66 3.76 7.09
N THR A 25 7.09 2.64 6.68
CA THR A 25 5.69 2.49 6.28
C THR A 25 4.85 2.04 7.47
N HIS A 26 3.62 2.54 7.58
CA HIS A 26 2.63 2.07 8.54
C HIS A 26 2.20 0.63 8.22
N GLY A 27 1.98 0.31 6.95
CA GLY A 27 1.63 -1.03 6.50
C GLY A 27 0.14 -1.39 6.63
N ASP A 28 -0.64 -0.64 7.42
CA ASP A 28 -2.11 -0.72 7.47
C ASP A 28 -2.77 0.66 7.61
N LEU A 29 -2.48 1.58 6.69
CA LEU A 29 -2.98 2.96 6.75
C LEU A 29 -4.47 3.04 6.33
N HIS A 30 -5.33 2.42 7.11
CA HIS A 30 -6.78 2.49 6.99
C HIS A 30 -7.33 3.65 7.84
N ARG A 31 -8.45 4.26 7.41
CA ARG A 31 -9.10 5.38 8.13
C ARG A 31 -9.48 5.07 9.59
N SER A 32 -9.72 3.81 9.94
CA SER A 32 -10.01 3.40 11.33
C SER A 32 -8.81 3.56 12.26
N ASN A 33 -7.61 3.57 11.69
CA ASN A 33 -6.35 3.62 12.43
C ASN A 33 -5.85 5.06 12.63
N ILE A 34 -6.65 6.05 12.20
CA ILE A 34 -6.36 7.48 12.34
C ILE A 34 -7.36 8.09 13.33
N ILE A 35 -6.85 8.53 14.48
CA ILE A 35 -7.67 9.20 15.50
C ILE A 35 -7.65 10.70 15.22
N VAL A 36 -8.84 11.26 15.01
CA VAL A 36 -9.03 12.69 14.74
C VAL A 36 -9.78 13.33 15.89
N LYS A 37 -9.29 14.47 16.37
CA LYS A 37 -10.03 15.31 17.30
C LYS A 37 -10.92 16.28 16.54
N LEU A 38 -12.23 16.13 16.69
CA LEU A 38 -13.23 17.01 16.06
C LEU A 38 -13.33 18.32 16.87
N THR A 39 -12.71 19.36 16.35
CA THR A 39 -12.85 20.74 16.82
C THR A 39 -13.24 21.63 15.63
N PRO A 40 -13.49 22.94 15.79
CA PRO A 40 -13.63 23.84 14.64
C PRO A 40 -12.46 23.76 13.64
N GLN A 41 -11.28 23.31 14.10
CA GLN A 41 -10.14 22.93 13.27
C GLN A 41 -9.79 21.46 13.53
N PRO A 42 -10.31 20.51 12.74
CA PRO A 42 -10.00 19.09 12.91
C PRO A 42 -8.51 18.81 12.73
N HIS A 43 -7.95 17.94 13.56
CA HIS A 43 -6.56 17.51 13.43
C HIS A 43 -6.38 16.07 13.90
N VAL A 44 -5.37 15.40 13.34
CA VAL A 44 -4.94 14.06 13.76
C VAL A 44 -4.29 14.16 15.13
N VAL A 45 -4.71 13.31 16.06
CA VAL A 45 -4.13 13.19 17.40
C VAL A 45 -3.37 11.88 17.60
N GLY A 46 -3.54 10.92 16.69
CA GLY A 46 -2.79 9.68 16.70
C GLY A 46 -3.01 8.86 15.45
N ILE A 47 -1.99 8.07 15.12
CA ILE A 47 -2.06 6.94 14.20
C ILE A 47 -1.73 5.71 15.04
N ILE A 48 -2.56 4.70 14.98
CA ILE A 48 -2.48 3.49 15.80
C ILE A 48 -2.35 2.25 14.92
N ASP A 49 -2.14 1.08 15.53
CA ASP A 49 -2.07 -0.21 14.84
C ASP A 49 -0.82 -0.39 13.93
N TRP A 50 0.34 -0.10 14.51
CA TRP A 50 1.65 -0.16 13.85
C TRP A 50 2.26 -1.58 13.77
N GLU A 51 1.49 -2.64 14.02
CA GLU A 51 2.03 -4.01 14.10
C GLU A 51 2.57 -4.56 12.77
N GLN A 52 2.09 -4.01 11.64
CA GLN A 52 2.55 -4.32 10.29
C GLN A 52 3.58 -3.31 9.74
N SER A 53 4.04 -2.38 10.58
CA SER A 53 4.95 -1.33 10.15
C SER A 53 6.37 -1.84 9.92
N GLY A 54 7.11 -1.16 9.05
CA GLY A 54 8.46 -1.58 8.69
C GLY A 54 9.18 -0.61 7.75
N TRP A 55 10.48 -0.86 7.55
CA TRP A 55 11.27 -0.14 6.55
C TRP A 55 11.12 -0.85 5.21
N LEU A 56 10.26 -0.29 4.35
CA LEU A 56 9.86 -0.90 3.08
C LEU A 56 9.98 0.12 1.94
N PRO A 57 10.00 -0.32 0.67
CA PRO A 57 9.95 0.58 -0.46
C PRO A 57 8.72 1.51 -0.37
N GLU A 58 8.87 2.78 -0.70
CA GLU A 58 7.82 3.79 -0.54
C GLU A 58 6.49 3.49 -1.25
N TYR A 59 6.51 2.73 -2.35
CA TYR A 59 5.29 2.28 -3.03
C TYR A 59 4.46 1.32 -2.19
N TRP A 60 5.08 0.66 -1.20
CA TRP A 60 4.43 -0.34 -0.35
C TRP A 60 3.27 0.25 0.45
N GLU A 61 3.40 1.49 0.93
CA GLU A 61 2.34 2.16 1.70
C GLU A 61 1.06 2.30 0.87
N GLU A 62 1.17 2.77 -0.38
CA GLU A 62 0.01 2.94 -1.27
C GLU A 62 -0.64 1.58 -1.57
N ARG A 63 0.17 0.57 -1.89
CA ARG A 63 -0.33 -0.76 -2.22
C ARG A 63 -1.05 -1.43 -1.06
N LYS A 64 -0.46 -1.39 0.15
CA LYS A 64 -1.11 -1.93 1.36
C LYS A 64 -2.36 -1.14 1.73
N ALA A 65 -2.31 0.19 1.70
CA ALA A 65 -3.48 1.00 2.02
C ALA A 65 -4.65 0.72 1.08
N LEU A 66 -4.41 0.64 -0.24
CA LEU A 66 -5.44 0.28 -1.22
C LEU A 66 -5.95 -1.16 -1.06
N PHE A 67 -5.12 -2.09 -0.59
CA PHE A 67 -5.52 -3.48 -0.33
C PHE A 67 -6.52 -3.61 0.84
N THR A 68 -6.57 -2.63 1.75
CA THR A 68 -7.39 -2.67 2.97
C THR A 68 -8.79 -2.08 2.79
N THR A 69 -9.13 -1.57 1.60
CA THR A 69 -10.40 -0.89 1.31
C THR A 69 -10.87 -1.20 -0.11
N PHE A 70 -12.16 -1.00 -0.38
CA PHE A 70 -12.67 -1.17 -1.74
C PHE A 70 -12.36 0.07 -2.59
N GLN A 71 -12.01 -0.14 -3.86
CA GLN A 71 -11.62 0.95 -4.79
C GLN A 71 -12.71 2.03 -4.98
N TRP A 72 -13.98 1.69 -4.77
CA TRP A 72 -15.11 2.63 -4.88
C TRP A 72 -15.35 3.46 -3.61
N GLU A 73 -14.69 3.16 -2.49
CA GLU A 73 -14.79 3.98 -1.28
C GLU A 73 -14.03 5.30 -1.45
N GLU A 74 -14.51 6.36 -0.78
CA GLU A 74 -13.82 7.66 -0.83
C GLU A 74 -12.39 7.58 -0.28
N TRP A 75 -12.14 6.67 0.68
CA TRP A 75 -10.80 6.46 1.22
C TRP A 75 -9.82 6.11 0.10
N ALA A 76 -10.11 5.06 -0.67
CA ALA A 76 -9.31 4.63 -1.81
C ALA A 76 -9.28 5.65 -2.96
N SER A 77 -10.45 6.12 -3.37
CA SER A 77 -10.61 6.89 -4.61
C SER A 77 -10.25 8.38 -4.49
N THR A 78 -10.37 8.96 -3.29
CA THR A 78 -10.27 10.41 -3.09
C THR A 78 -9.19 10.80 -2.09
N TYR A 79 -9.06 10.10 -0.96
CA TYR A 79 -8.18 10.54 0.12
C TYR A 79 -6.76 9.96 0.00
N LEU A 80 -6.60 8.64 -0.23
CA LEU A 80 -5.28 8.04 -0.40
C LEU A 80 -4.45 8.72 -1.51
N PRO A 81 -4.99 9.06 -2.70
CA PRO A 81 -4.23 9.76 -3.74
C PRO A 81 -3.79 11.19 -3.37
N LYS A 82 -4.38 11.79 -2.33
CA LYS A 82 -3.98 13.11 -1.82
C LYS A 82 -2.84 13.04 -0.80
N ILE A 83 -2.69 11.90 -0.12
CA ILE A 83 -1.72 11.73 0.97
C ILE A 83 -0.56 10.80 0.61
N LEU A 84 -0.72 9.93 -0.40
CA LEU A 84 0.30 9.00 -0.87
C LEU A 84 0.65 9.29 -2.34
N GLN A 85 1.93 9.10 -2.67
CA GLN A 85 2.39 9.12 -4.05
C GLN A 85 1.90 7.89 -4.80
N SER A 86 1.51 8.07 -6.07
CA SER A 86 1.01 6.98 -6.88
C SER A 86 2.10 6.22 -7.63
N TYR A 87 2.05 4.89 -7.53
CA TYR A 87 2.96 3.95 -8.17
C TYR A 87 2.19 2.94 -9.03
N LYS A 88 1.39 3.43 -9.99
CA LYS A 88 0.49 2.61 -10.82
C LYS A 88 1.14 1.35 -11.40
N ASN A 89 2.39 1.45 -11.86
CA ASN A 89 3.12 0.34 -12.45
C ASN A 89 3.22 -0.87 -11.50
N THR A 90 3.22 -0.67 -10.18
CA THR A 90 3.34 -1.74 -9.18
C THR A 90 2.04 -2.52 -8.93
N GLU A 91 0.91 -2.11 -9.52
CA GLU A 91 -0.42 -2.68 -9.22
C GLU A 91 -0.55 -4.13 -9.66
N GLU A 92 -0.13 -4.44 -10.90
CA GLU A 92 -0.24 -5.78 -11.45
C GLU A 92 0.72 -6.74 -10.73
N ALA A 93 1.96 -6.32 -10.49
CA ALA A 93 2.90 -7.06 -9.63
C ALA A 93 2.35 -7.31 -8.23
N TRP A 94 1.76 -6.30 -7.60
CA TRP A 94 1.13 -6.44 -6.29
C TRP A 94 -0.04 -7.44 -6.31
N GLY A 95 -0.92 -7.33 -7.30
CA GLY A 95 -2.06 -8.23 -7.50
C GLY A 95 -1.61 -9.67 -7.67
N PHE A 96 -0.55 -9.91 -8.45
CA PHE A 96 0.05 -11.23 -8.65
C PHE A 96 0.43 -11.88 -7.31
N PHE A 97 1.18 -11.17 -6.46
CA PHE A 97 1.66 -11.72 -5.18
C PHE A 97 0.59 -11.83 -4.09
N THR A 98 -0.45 -11.00 -4.13
CA THR A 98 -1.46 -10.94 -3.06
C THR A 98 -2.73 -11.72 -3.35
N GLN A 99 -3.12 -11.87 -4.62
CA GLN A 99 -4.37 -12.53 -5.01
C GLN A 99 -4.17 -13.96 -5.52
N GLY A 100 -2.93 -14.40 -5.71
CA GLY A 100 -2.59 -15.80 -5.99
C GLY A 100 -3.31 -16.38 -7.21
N VAL A 101 -3.50 -15.59 -8.26
CA VAL A 101 -4.14 -16.08 -9.49
C VAL A 101 -3.19 -17.06 -10.18
N PHE A 102 -3.53 -18.34 -10.08
CA PHE A 102 -3.07 -19.43 -10.95
C PHE A 102 -4.22 -19.88 -11.85
#